data_AF-A0A2B4RXX5-F1
#
_entry.id   AF-A0A2B4RXX5-F1
#
_cell.length_a   1.000
_cell.length_b   1.000
_cell.length_c   1.000
_cell.angle_alpha   90.00
_cell.angle_beta   90.00
_cell.angle_gamma   90.00
#
_symmetry.space_group_name_H-M   'P 1'
#
loop_
_entity.id
_entity.type
_entity.pdbx_description
1 polymer ?
#
loop_
_entity_poly.entity_id
_entity_poly.type
_entity_poly.pdbx_seq_one_letter_code
_entity_poly.pdbx_strand_id
1 'polypeptide(L)'
;MMRSRRSQVYPLMFGSQKIPVYCHMGNFGCGGGGWTLAMKIDGTKRTFHYNSHFWSDKNAYNLAVGKTGFDSQQTKLPTYWNTPFSKICLGMKIGNQLKFIVLHKQADSLHSIIADGKYRATSLGRYTWKSLIGSKASLQRNCNKEGFNAKCTVGTGGLARIGFVANNENDCTNCDSRIGFGTGTRFNEPFTCGNRARWSADNGNKDIKAMGYILVQ
;
A
#
# COMPACT_ATOMS: atom_id res chain seq x y z
N MET A 1 33.91 -13.63 4.13
CA MET A 1 32.84 -14.31 3.35
C MET A 1 31.48 -13.82 3.85
N MET A 2 30.88 -12.80 3.23
CA MET A 2 29.53 -12.34 3.62
C MET A 2 28.52 -13.42 3.23
N ARG A 3 27.90 -14.09 4.21
CA ARG A 3 26.78 -15.00 3.93
C ARG A 3 25.71 -14.22 3.16
N SER A 4 25.48 -14.58 1.89
CA SER A 4 24.31 -14.16 1.13
C SER A 4 23.06 -14.54 1.93
N ARG A 5 22.33 -13.54 2.43
CA ARG A 5 21.08 -13.75 3.14
C ARG A 5 20.03 -14.15 2.10
N ARG A 6 19.46 -15.35 2.21
CA ARG A 6 18.43 -15.86 1.29
C ARG A 6 17.04 -15.37 1.71
N SER A 7 16.14 -15.15 0.75
CA SER A 7 14.72 -14.91 1.07
C SER A 7 14.14 -16.11 1.79
N GLN A 8 13.70 -15.93 3.02
CA GLN A 8 13.14 -16.98 3.87
C GLN A 8 12.38 -16.37 5.05
N VAL A 9 11.81 -17.24 5.89
CA VAL A 9 11.22 -16.82 7.17
C VAL A 9 12.32 -16.55 8.18
N TYR A 10 12.35 -15.33 8.71
CA TYR A 10 13.23 -14.95 9.81
C TYR A 10 12.40 -14.73 11.08
N PRO A 11 12.86 -15.21 12.24
CA PRO A 11 12.27 -14.81 13.51
C PRO A 11 12.74 -13.40 13.86
N LEU A 12 11.82 -12.44 13.88
CA LEU A 12 12.06 -11.08 14.35
C LEU A 12 11.66 -10.97 15.82
N MET A 13 12.48 -10.29 16.60
CA MET A 13 12.25 -10.08 18.03
C MET A 13 11.69 -8.68 18.26
N PHE A 14 10.56 -8.60 18.97
CA PHE A 14 9.93 -7.35 19.39
C PHE A 14 9.63 -7.44 20.89
N GLY A 15 10.53 -6.90 21.71
CA GLY A 15 10.53 -7.17 23.15
C GLY A 15 10.74 -8.67 23.42
N SER A 16 9.85 -9.28 24.20
CA SER A 16 9.83 -10.72 24.46
C SER A 16 9.15 -11.55 23.34
N GLN A 17 8.49 -10.90 22.38
CA GLN A 17 7.73 -11.61 21.35
C GLN A 17 8.62 -11.98 20.16
N LYS A 18 8.60 -13.27 19.80
CA LYS A 18 9.24 -13.81 18.59
C LYS A 18 8.23 -13.98 17.48
N ILE A 19 8.41 -13.26 16.37
CA ILE A 19 7.46 -13.26 15.25
C ILE A 19 8.14 -13.76 13.99
N PRO A 20 7.71 -14.91 13.44
CA PRO A 20 8.23 -15.41 12.17
C PRO A 20 7.68 -14.58 11.00
N VAL A 21 8.57 -13.89 10.28
CA VAL A 21 8.22 -13.02 9.15
C VAL A 21 9.03 -13.43 7.93
N TYR A 22 8.37 -13.57 6.78
CA TYR A 22 9.05 -13.75 5.50
C TYR A 22 9.75 -12.43 5.11
N CYS A 23 11.08 -12.47 5.04
CA CYS A 23 11.88 -11.32 4.60
C CYS A 23 12.39 -11.59 3.19
N HIS A 24 12.18 -10.63 2.31
CA HIS A 24 12.69 -10.69 0.94
C HIS A 24 14.11 -10.11 0.92
N MET A 25 15.07 -10.93 0.49
CA MET A 25 16.48 -10.54 0.41
C MET A 25 16.88 -10.35 -1.06
N GLY A 26 17.70 -9.33 -1.31
CA GLY A 26 18.17 -8.99 -2.66
C GLY A 26 17.22 -8.06 -3.41
N ASN A 27 17.54 -7.80 -4.67
CA ASN A 27 16.76 -6.87 -5.50
C ASN A 27 15.70 -7.62 -6.31
N PHE A 28 14.44 -7.54 -5.86
CA PHE A 28 13.26 -8.08 -6.56
C PHE A 28 12.40 -6.98 -7.22
N GLY A 29 12.95 -5.78 -7.38
CA GLY A 29 12.24 -4.60 -7.90
C GLY A 29 12.14 -3.43 -6.92
N CYS A 30 12.52 -3.64 -5.65
CA CYS A 30 12.56 -2.57 -4.64
C CYS A 30 13.98 -2.11 -4.27
N GLY A 31 15.01 -2.61 -4.96
CA GLY A 31 16.41 -2.36 -4.59
C GLY A 31 16.96 -3.42 -3.65
N GLY A 32 18.28 -3.42 -3.48
CA GLY A 32 18.99 -4.42 -2.68
C GLY A 32 18.72 -4.34 -1.18
N GLY A 33 19.20 -5.35 -0.44
CA GLY A 33 19.07 -5.45 1.01
C GLY A 33 17.95 -6.38 1.46
N GLY A 34 17.59 -6.28 2.75
CA GLY A 34 16.49 -7.04 3.34
C GLY A 34 15.23 -6.18 3.46
N TRP A 35 14.12 -6.72 2.99
CA TRP A 35 12.80 -6.08 3.03
C TRP A 35 11.88 -6.87 3.96
N THR A 36 11.39 -6.20 4.99
CA THR A 36 10.53 -6.79 6.01
C THR A 36 9.07 -6.59 5.65
N LEU A 37 8.31 -7.68 5.50
CA LEU A 37 6.88 -7.60 5.25
C LEU A 37 6.15 -6.96 6.44
N ALA A 38 5.30 -5.97 6.17
CA ALA A 38 4.43 -5.36 7.17
C ALA A 38 2.96 -5.74 6.97
N MET A 39 2.50 -5.77 5.72
CA MET A 39 1.08 -5.93 5.42
C MET A 39 0.85 -6.52 4.03
N LYS A 40 -0.20 -7.32 3.90
CA LYS A 40 -0.73 -7.82 2.63
C LYS A 40 -2.22 -7.51 2.54
N ILE A 41 -2.69 -6.96 1.43
CA ILE A 41 -4.04 -6.41 1.28
C ILE A 41 -4.73 -7.03 0.08
N ASP A 42 -5.78 -7.80 0.31
CA ASP A 42 -6.64 -8.28 -0.78
C ASP A 42 -7.63 -7.17 -1.16
N GLY A 43 -7.42 -6.58 -2.34
CA GLY A 43 -8.25 -5.48 -2.85
C GLY A 43 -9.72 -5.84 -3.04
N THR A 44 -10.08 -7.12 -3.04
CA THR A 44 -11.47 -7.61 -3.11
C THR A 44 -12.18 -7.65 -1.75
N LYS A 45 -11.45 -7.49 -0.64
CA LYS A 45 -11.98 -7.58 0.73
C LYS A 45 -12.06 -6.21 1.38
N ARG A 46 -13.02 -6.06 2.32
CA ARG A 46 -13.21 -4.83 3.12
C ARG A 46 -12.23 -4.71 4.30
N THR A 47 -11.51 -5.78 4.65
CA THR A 47 -10.71 -5.88 5.88
C THR A 47 -9.79 -4.69 6.08
N PHE A 48 -9.09 -4.27 5.04
CA PHE A 48 -8.17 -3.14 5.09
C PHE A 48 -8.69 -1.92 4.34
N HIS A 49 -10.01 -1.71 4.33
CA HIS A 49 -10.61 -0.49 3.81
C HIS A 49 -10.02 0.76 4.48
N TYR A 50 -10.04 1.90 3.81
CA TYR A 50 -9.48 3.16 4.33
C TYR A 50 -9.91 3.43 5.78
N ASN A 51 -11.20 3.27 6.10
CA ASN A 51 -11.75 3.50 7.45
C ASN A 51 -11.51 2.35 8.45
N SER A 52 -10.77 1.30 8.09
CA SER A 52 -10.55 0.16 8.97
C SER A 52 -9.69 0.54 10.19
N HIS A 53 -10.12 0.08 11.37
CA HIS A 53 -9.37 0.21 12.63
C HIS A 53 -7.96 -0.40 12.55
N PHE A 54 -7.74 -1.38 11.66
CA PHE A 54 -6.42 -1.97 11.43
C PHE A 54 -5.35 -0.95 11.00
N TRP A 55 -5.72 0.25 10.52
CA TRP A 55 -4.72 1.27 10.19
C TRP A 55 -4.19 2.02 11.41
N SER A 56 -4.99 2.09 12.49
CA SER A 56 -4.70 2.90 13.68
C SER A 56 -4.47 2.08 14.95
N ASP A 57 -4.83 0.80 14.97
CA ASP A 57 -4.55 -0.10 16.09
C ASP A 57 -3.20 -0.82 15.98
N LYS A 58 -2.81 -1.52 17.06
CA LYS A 58 -1.65 -2.42 17.11
C LYS A 58 -2.07 -3.89 17.18
N ASN A 59 -3.20 -4.22 16.53
CA ASN A 59 -3.67 -5.59 16.44
C ASN A 59 -3.13 -6.26 15.18
N ALA A 60 -2.74 -7.52 15.32
CA ALA A 60 -2.34 -8.36 14.19
C ALA A 60 -3.57 -8.95 13.50
N TYR A 61 -3.42 -9.28 12.21
CA TYR A 61 -4.42 -10.02 11.45
C TYR A 61 -3.75 -11.14 10.68
N ASN A 62 -4.19 -12.38 10.90
CA ASN A 62 -3.73 -13.57 10.17
C ASN A 62 -2.19 -13.72 10.15
N LEU A 63 -1.57 -13.85 11.33
CA LEU A 63 -0.12 -13.94 11.50
C LEU A 63 0.53 -15.12 10.75
N ALA A 64 -0.19 -16.23 10.59
CA ALA A 64 0.32 -17.42 9.90
C ALA A 64 0.77 -17.11 8.46
N VAL A 65 0.03 -16.20 7.79
CA VAL A 65 0.30 -15.75 6.42
C VAL A 65 1.50 -14.79 6.33
N GLY A 66 2.01 -14.30 7.46
CA GLY A 66 3.28 -13.57 7.51
C GLY A 66 4.50 -14.40 7.14
N LYS A 67 4.36 -15.73 7.09
CA LYS A 67 5.44 -16.69 6.78
C LYS A 67 5.59 -16.98 5.29
N THR A 68 4.72 -16.45 4.45
CA THR A 68 4.74 -16.66 2.99
C THR A 68 5.11 -15.36 2.27
N GLY A 69 5.68 -15.47 1.07
CA GLY A 69 6.02 -14.33 0.23
C GLY A 69 4.80 -13.69 -0.46
N PHE A 70 4.90 -13.44 -1.77
CA PHE A 70 3.87 -12.75 -2.56
C PHE A 70 2.68 -13.65 -2.97
N ASP A 71 2.02 -14.25 -1.98
CA ASP A 71 0.77 -15.01 -2.12
C ASP A 71 -0.48 -14.11 -2.10
N SER A 72 -1.66 -14.71 -2.24
CA SER A 72 -2.94 -13.98 -2.34
C SER A 72 -3.71 -13.93 -1.01
N GLN A 73 -3.03 -14.10 0.12
CA GLN A 73 -3.66 -14.05 1.44
C GLN A 73 -3.31 -12.75 2.16
N GLN A 74 -4.31 -12.14 2.80
CA GLN A 74 -4.15 -10.85 3.47
C GLN A 74 -3.66 -11.02 4.93
N THR A 75 -2.79 -10.12 5.39
CA THR A 75 -2.21 -10.13 6.75
C THR A 75 -1.84 -8.73 7.19
N LYS A 76 -1.83 -8.50 8.51
CA LYS A 76 -1.20 -7.35 9.15
C LYS A 76 -0.29 -7.88 10.25
N LEU A 77 0.99 -7.56 10.15
CA LEU A 77 2.02 -8.08 11.04
C LEU A 77 2.47 -7.02 12.05
N PRO A 78 3.02 -7.41 13.21
CA PRO A 78 3.55 -6.46 14.19
C PRO A 78 4.70 -5.60 13.71
N THR A 79 5.38 -6.02 12.63
CA THR A 79 6.32 -5.19 11.87
C THR A 79 5.68 -3.89 11.36
N TYR A 80 4.36 -3.83 11.17
CA TYR A 80 3.65 -2.58 10.84
C TYR A 80 3.82 -1.49 11.89
N TRP A 81 3.88 -1.83 13.18
CA TRP A 81 3.95 -0.84 14.28
C TRP A 81 5.25 -0.87 15.09
N ASN A 82 6.13 -1.85 14.86
CA ASN A 82 7.38 -2.00 15.62
C ASN A 82 8.65 -1.91 14.77
N THR A 83 8.56 -1.60 13.47
CA THR A 83 9.73 -1.56 12.58
C THR A 83 10.00 -0.13 12.09
N PRO A 84 11.05 0.53 12.61
CA PRO A 84 11.58 1.75 12.02
C PRO A 84 12.08 1.48 10.61
N PHE A 85 11.94 2.46 9.73
CA PHE A 85 12.37 2.33 8.34
C PHE A 85 12.79 3.66 7.73
N SER A 86 13.50 3.57 6.62
CA SER A 86 13.89 4.69 5.75
C SER A 86 13.27 4.59 4.35
N LYS A 87 12.79 3.40 3.97
CA LYS A 87 12.14 3.14 2.68
C LYS A 87 10.94 2.20 2.85
N ILE A 88 9.97 2.38 1.96
CA ILE A 88 8.79 1.53 1.82
C ILE A 88 8.78 0.96 0.41
N CYS A 89 8.62 -0.34 0.30
CA CYS A 89 8.40 -1.06 -0.95
C CYS A 89 6.91 -1.39 -1.06
N LEU A 90 6.28 -0.85 -2.09
CA LEU A 90 4.86 -1.02 -2.37
C LEU A 90 4.72 -1.91 -3.60
N GLY A 91 4.07 -3.06 -3.43
CA GLY A 91 3.87 -4.04 -4.48
C GLY A 91 2.40 -4.27 -4.81
N MET A 92 2.06 -4.43 -6.09
CA MET A 92 0.73 -4.87 -6.53
C MET A 92 0.84 -6.08 -7.45
N LYS A 93 0.05 -7.11 -7.16
CA LYS A 93 -0.14 -8.29 -8.01
C LYS A 93 -1.51 -8.28 -8.66
N ILE A 94 -1.52 -8.34 -9.98
CA ILE A 94 -2.71 -8.38 -10.84
C ILE A 94 -2.53 -9.55 -11.80
N GLY A 95 -3.32 -10.62 -11.60
CA GLY A 95 -3.07 -11.90 -12.26
C GLY A 95 -1.65 -12.40 -11.95
N ASN A 96 -0.87 -12.65 -13.01
CA ASN A 96 0.52 -13.10 -12.89
C ASN A 96 1.54 -11.95 -12.87
N GLN A 97 1.10 -10.69 -13.02
CA GLN A 97 1.99 -9.53 -13.00
C GLN A 97 2.15 -9.03 -11.57
N LEU A 98 3.39 -8.97 -11.09
CA LEU A 98 3.76 -8.38 -9.82
C LEU A 98 4.70 -7.20 -10.08
N LYS A 99 4.29 -6.00 -9.65
CA LYS A 99 5.03 -4.75 -9.89
C LYS A 99 5.24 -4.01 -8.60
N PHE A 100 6.35 -3.28 -8.53
CA PHE A 100 6.79 -2.59 -7.34
C PHE A 100 7.15 -1.13 -7.60
N ILE A 101 6.98 -0.31 -6.59
CA ILE A 101 7.55 1.03 -6.48
C ILE A 101 8.18 1.21 -5.11
N VAL A 102 9.15 2.12 -5.01
CA VAL A 102 9.85 2.43 -3.75
C VAL A 102 9.55 3.87 -3.35
N LEU A 103 9.19 4.06 -2.09
CA LEU A 103 9.02 5.35 -1.46
C LEU A 103 10.11 5.57 -0.42
N HIS A 104 10.87 6.66 -0.55
CA HIS A 104 11.84 7.08 0.44
C HIS A 104 11.14 7.91 1.51
N LYS A 105 11.03 7.36 2.72
CA LYS A 105 10.41 8.03 3.86
C LYS A 105 10.94 7.42 5.15
N GLN A 106 11.45 8.27 6.03
CA GLN A 106 11.85 7.87 7.37
C GLN A 106 10.68 8.00 8.35
N ALA A 107 10.46 6.97 9.16
CA ALA A 107 9.51 6.96 10.27
C ALA A 107 9.83 5.82 11.26
N ASP A 108 9.31 5.94 12.49
CA ASP A 108 9.48 4.91 13.53
C ASP A 108 8.67 3.65 13.26
N SER A 109 7.58 3.76 12.48
CA SER A 109 6.76 2.64 11.99
C SER A 109 5.68 3.13 11.01
N LEU A 110 5.04 2.20 10.29
CA LEU A 110 3.91 2.55 9.41
C LEU A 110 2.73 3.04 10.25
N HIS A 111 2.55 2.48 11.45
CA HIS A 111 1.58 2.96 12.44
C HIS A 111 1.82 4.44 12.78
N SER A 112 3.06 4.83 13.11
CA SER A 112 3.37 6.22 13.52
C SER A 112 3.04 7.27 12.45
N ILE A 113 3.14 6.91 11.17
CA ILE A 113 2.93 7.83 10.05
C ILE A 113 1.50 7.77 9.47
N ILE A 114 0.71 6.75 9.82
CA ILE A 114 -0.65 6.55 9.27
C ILE A 114 -1.74 6.77 10.34
N ALA A 115 -1.51 6.31 11.58
CA ALA A 115 -2.55 6.12 12.59
C ALA A 115 -3.27 7.41 13.01
N ASP A 116 -2.57 8.55 12.98
CA ASP A 116 -3.15 9.85 13.35
C ASP A 116 -4.07 10.45 12.28
N GLY A 117 -4.20 9.80 11.12
CA GLY A 117 -5.06 10.22 10.02
C GLY A 117 -4.62 11.51 9.31
N LYS A 118 -3.46 12.08 9.67
CA LYS A 118 -2.96 13.31 9.04
C LYS A 118 -2.42 13.02 7.65
N TYR A 119 -2.77 13.89 6.71
CA TYR A 119 -2.23 13.84 5.36
C TYR A 119 -0.73 14.17 5.37
N ARG A 120 0.06 13.37 4.65
CA ARG A 120 1.49 13.62 4.46
C ARG A 120 1.85 13.35 3.01
N ALA A 121 2.25 14.39 2.29
CA ALA A 121 2.57 14.30 0.88
C ALA A 121 3.78 13.39 0.61
N THR A 122 3.78 12.78 -0.58
CA THR A 122 4.93 12.14 -1.20
C THR A 122 5.23 12.82 -2.53
N SER A 123 6.32 12.44 -3.18
CA SER A 123 6.77 13.03 -4.45
C SER A 123 7.15 11.96 -5.50
N LEU A 124 6.40 10.86 -5.54
CA LEU A 124 6.66 9.77 -6.49
C LEU A 124 6.19 10.13 -7.91
N GLY A 125 5.13 10.92 -8.01
CA GLY A 125 4.54 11.33 -9.28
C GLY A 125 3.57 10.30 -9.86
N ARG A 126 2.63 10.82 -10.66
CA ARG A 126 1.53 10.09 -11.31
C ARG A 126 2.00 8.83 -12.06
N TYR A 127 3.04 8.94 -12.86
CA TYR A 127 3.52 7.82 -13.68
C TYR A 127 4.06 6.66 -12.84
N THR A 128 4.75 6.97 -11.75
CA THR A 128 5.24 5.95 -10.80
C THR A 128 4.08 5.19 -10.19
N TRP A 129 3.03 5.89 -9.72
CA TRP A 129 1.82 5.23 -9.20
C TRP A 129 1.11 4.38 -10.27
N LYS A 130 0.98 4.88 -11.51
CA LYS A 130 0.41 4.11 -12.63
C LYS A 130 1.24 2.85 -12.97
N SER A 131 2.55 2.87 -12.72
CA SER A 131 3.43 1.74 -13.03
C SER A 131 3.06 0.47 -12.24
N LEU A 132 2.51 0.59 -11.01
CA LEU A 132 1.98 -0.54 -10.23
C LEU A 132 0.90 -1.33 -10.96
N ILE A 133 0.13 -0.67 -11.82
CA ILE A 133 -0.97 -1.27 -12.58
C ILE A 133 -0.50 -1.62 -14.00
N GLY A 134 0.34 -0.78 -14.61
CA GLY A 134 0.85 -0.95 -15.98
C GLY A 134 0.00 -0.26 -17.04
N SER A 135 -0.02 -0.83 -18.25
CA SER A 135 -0.71 -0.25 -19.41
C SER A 135 -2.23 -0.07 -19.22
N LYS A 136 -2.83 -0.81 -18.29
CA LYS A 136 -4.25 -0.67 -17.95
C LYS A 136 -4.55 0.43 -16.92
N ALA A 137 -3.53 1.07 -16.37
CA ALA A 137 -3.69 2.15 -15.38
C ALA A 137 -4.50 3.31 -15.95
N SER A 138 -5.40 3.86 -15.14
CA SER A 138 -6.21 5.02 -15.50
C SER A 138 -6.35 5.97 -14.31
N LEU A 139 -6.22 7.27 -14.56
CA LEU A 139 -6.46 8.34 -13.58
C LEU A 139 -7.08 9.54 -14.31
N GLN A 140 -7.97 10.29 -13.64
CA GLN A 140 -8.37 11.61 -14.13
C GLN A 140 -7.17 12.58 -14.11
N ARG A 141 -7.17 13.60 -14.96
CA ARG A 141 -5.94 14.30 -15.38
C ARG A 141 -5.38 15.33 -14.41
N ASN A 142 -6.23 15.92 -13.57
CA ASN A 142 -5.87 17.04 -12.71
C ASN A 142 -5.64 16.54 -11.29
N CYS A 143 -6.14 17.22 -10.24
CA CYS A 143 -5.82 17.02 -8.81
C CYS A 143 -4.83 15.87 -8.55
N ASN A 144 -3.57 16.16 -8.25
CA ASN A 144 -2.53 15.11 -8.16
C ASN A 144 -2.13 14.83 -6.71
N LYS A 145 -3.10 14.47 -5.86
CA LYS A 145 -2.84 14.32 -4.42
C LYS A 145 -2.31 12.94 -4.09
N GLU A 146 -1.03 12.89 -3.72
CA GLU A 146 -0.35 11.65 -3.34
C GLU A 146 0.15 11.66 -1.90
N GLY A 147 0.27 10.46 -1.32
CA GLY A 147 0.97 10.22 -0.07
C GLY A 147 0.17 9.42 0.96
N PHE A 148 0.42 9.69 2.23
CA PHE A 148 -0.24 9.03 3.35
C PHE A 148 -1.55 9.73 3.70
N ASN A 149 -2.59 8.97 4.00
CA ASN A 149 -3.94 9.46 4.30
C ASN A 149 -4.45 10.46 3.23
N ALA A 150 -4.15 10.17 1.96
CA ALA A 150 -4.62 10.96 0.83
C ALA A 150 -6.15 10.79 0.70
N LYS A 151 -6.87 11.89 0.90
CA LYS A 151 -8.33 11.93 0.83
C LYS A 151 -8.82 13.18 0.10
N CYS A 152 -9.94 13.00 -0.60
CA CYS A 152 -10.77 14.08 -1.10
C CYS A 152 -11.97 14.25 -0.18
N THR A 153 -12.39 15.49 0.05
CA THR A 153 -13.16 15.89 1.24
C THR A 153 -14.67 15.85 1.04
N VAL A 154 -15.16 15.74 -0.19
CA VAL A 154 -16.57 15.86 -0.52
C VAL A 154 -17.08 14.57 -1.19
N GLY A 155 -18.37 14.29 -0.97
CA GLY A 155 -19.08 13.26 -1.71
C GLY A 155 -18.47 11.87 -1.56
N THR A 156 -18.35 11.17 -2.68
CA THR A 156 -17.75 9.83 -2.79
C THR A 156 -16.27 9.86 -3.11
N GLY A 157 -15.60 10.97 -2.79
CA GLY A 157 -14.19 11.19 -3.10
C GLY A 157 -13.30 10.02 -2.71
N GLY A 158 -12.36 9.72 -3.59
CA GLY A 158 -11.37 8.67 -3.41
C GLY A 158 -10.55 8.88 -2.14
N LEU A 159 -10.33 7.78 -1.43
CA LEU A 159 -9.51 7.71 -0.23
C LEU A 159 -8.39 6.69 -0.44
N ALA A 160 -7.20 6.96 0.07
CA ALA A 160 -6.08 6.02 0.11
C ALA A 160 -5.20 6.24 1.35
N ARG A 161 -4.89 5.16 2.08
CA ARG A 161 -3.99 5.24 3.24
C ARG A 161 -2.55 5.45 2.81
N ILE A 162 -2.16 4.81 1.71
CA ILE A 162 -0.92 5.07 0.98
C ILE A 162 -1.29 5.05 -0.49
N GLY A 163 -1.29 6.19 -1.18
CA GLY A 163 -1.76 6.21 -2.56
C GLY A 163 -1.82 7.57 -3.21
N PHE A 164 -2.48 7.58 -4.35
CA PHE A 164 -2.72 8.70 -5.23
C PHE A 164 -4.23 8.82 -5.47
N VAL A 165 -4.79 10.01 -5.31
CA VAL A 165 -6.18 10.33 -5.65
C VAL A 165 -6.19 11.47 -6.67
N ALA A 166 -7.05 11.35 -7.68
CA ALA A 166 -7.13 12.32 -8.77
C ALA A 166 -8.54 12.64 -9.20
N ASN A 167 -8.67 13.86 -9.72
CA ASN A 167 -9.90 14.41 -10.26
C ASN A 167 -9.67 15.11 -11.61
N ASN A 168 -10.74 15.42 -12.36
CA ASN A 168 -10.64 16.28 -13.55
C ASN A 168 -10.64 17.77 -13.19
N GLU A 169 -11.12 18.15 -12.02
CA GLU A 169 -10.96 19.50 -11.50
C GLU A 169 -9.58 19.67 -10.83
N ASN A 170 -9.16 20.93 -10.67
CA ASN A 170 -7.88 21.26 -10.05
C ASN A 170 -7.89 21.05 -8.54
N ASP A 171 -9.05 21.26 -7.92
CA ASP A 171 -9.25 21.04 -6.50
C ASP A 171 -9.46 19.56 -6.18
N CYS A 172 -8.88 19.12 -5.06
CA CYS A 172 -8.94 17.74 -4.61
C CYS A 172 -10.14 17.48 -3.69
N THR A 173 -11.34 17.90 -4.12
CA THR A 173 -12.57 17.80 -3.32
C THR A 173 -13.36 16.53 -3.63
N ASN A 174 -13.61 16.23 -4.91
CA ASN A 174 -14.41 15.10 -5.39
C ASN A 174 -13.61 14.16 -6.30
N CYS A 175 -12.56 13.53 -5.80
CA CYS A 175 -11.71 12.70 -6.65
C CYS A 175 -12.38 11.39 -7.05
N ASP A 176 -12.46 11.14 -8.35
CA ASP A 176 -13.13 9.96 -8.85
C ASP A 176 -12.19 8.84 -9.30
N SER A 177 -10.90 9.13 -9.27
CA SER A 177 -9.86 8.18 -9.58
C SER A 177 -8.86 8.05 -8.45
N ARG A 178 -8.33 6.85 -8.27
CA ARG A 178 -7.33 6.53 -7.25
C ARG A 178 -6.49 5.32 -7.62
N ILE A 179 -5.27 5.29 -7.11
CA ILE A 179 -4.39 4.12 -7.06
C ILE A 179 -3.84 4.03 -5.65
N GLY A 180 -3.87 2.86 -5.02
CA GLY A 180 -3.14 2.71 -3.76
C GLY A 180 -3.53 1.52 -2.92
N PHE A 181 -3.18 1.64 -1.64
CA PHE A 181 -3.32 0.66 -0.59
C PHE A 181 -4.20 1.23 0.51
N GLY A 182 -5.10 0.41 1.05
CA GLY A 182 -6.11 0.89 1.97
C GLY A 182 -7.03 1.91 1.33
N THR A 183 -7.47 1.63 0.11
CA THR A 183 -8.33 2.54 -0.62
C THR A 183 -9.79 2.42 -0.20
N GLY A 184 -10.58 3.40 -0.58
CA GLY A 184 -12.00 3.39 -0.30
C GLY A 184 -12.71 4.61 -0.84
N THR A 185 -13.97 4.71 -0.44
CA THR A 185 -14.77 5.93 -0.49
C THR A 185 -15.44 6.10 0.87
N ARG A 186 -16.30 7.12 1.04
CA ARG A 186 -17.20 7.17 2.21
C ARG A 186 -18.11 5.94 2.32
N PHE A 187 -18.40 5.31 1.18
CA PHE A 187 -19.10 4.03 1.14
C PHE A 187 -18.09 2.90 1.37
N ASN A 188 -18.40 2.04 2.33
CA ASN A 188 -17.55 0.91 2.75
C ASN A 188 -17.57 -0.24 1.71
N GLU A 189 -17.21 0.09 0.46
CA GLU A 189 -17.20 -0.84 -0.65
C GLU A 189 -15.99 -1.77 -0.62
N PRO A 190 -16.12 -3.02 -1.12
CA PRO A 190 -15.00 -3.94 -1.28
C PRO A 190 -14.09 -3.52 -2.45
N PHE A 191 -13.25 -2.49 -2.21
CA PHE A 191 -12.20 -2.03 -3.12
C PHE A 191 -11.07 -1.35 -2.32
N THR A 192 -10.13 -2.15 -1.82
CA THR A 192 -9.14 -1.69 -0.82
C THR A 192 -7.71 -1.62 -1.35
N CYS A 193 -7.45 -2.17 -2.54
CA CYS A 193 -6.16 -2.10 -3.20
C CYS A 193 -6.31 -2.20 -4.72
N GLY A 194 -5.56 -1.39 -5.46
CA GLY A 194 -5.56 -1.37 -6.92
C GLY A 194 -5.89 0.02 -7.49
N ASN A 195 -6.54 0.05 -8.66
CA ASN A 195 -6.86 1.27 -9.41
C ASN A 195 -8.34 1.36 -9.78
N ARG A 196 -9.01 2.41 -9.29
CA ARG A 196 -10.34 2.80 -9.74
C ARG A 196 -10.24 4.13 -10.46
N ALA A 197 -10.93 4.25 -11.60
CA ALA A 197 -11.05 5.50 -12.31
C ALA A 197 -12.42 5.59 -12.99
N ARG A 198 -13.06 6.75 -12.88
CA ARG A 198 -14.37 7.05 -13.43
C ARG A 198 -14.34 8.41 -14.14
N TRP A 199 -15.42 8.72 -14.86
CA TRP A 199 -15.73 10.01 -15.48
C TRP A 199 -14.53 10.66 -16.21
N SER A 200 -14.30 10.23 -17.47
CA SER A 200 -13.29 10.81 -18.38
C SER A 200 -11.84 10.71 -17.89
N ALA A 201 -11.48 9.60 -17.26
CA ALA A 201 -10.10 9.28 -16.91
C ALA A 201 -9.22 9.02 -18.15
N ASP A 202 -7.91 9.21 -18.00
CA ASP A 202 -6.94 9.24 -19.10
C ASP A 202 -6.80 7.92 -19.89
N ASN A 203 -7.31 6.81 -19.37
CA ASN A 203 -7.36 5.50 -20.04
C ASN A 203 -8.74 4.84 -19.87
N GLY A 204 -9.79 5.67 -19.83
CA GLY A 204 -11.18 5.25 -19.64
C GLY A 204 -11.49 4.73 -18.24
N ASN A 205 -12.73 4.27 -18.05
CA ASN A 205 -13.19 3.76 -16.76
C ASN A 205 -12.49 2.43 -16.41
N LYS A 206 -12.02 2.30 -15.17
CA LYS A 206 -11.34 1.09 -14.67
C LYS A 206 -11.79 0.73 -13.26
N ASP A 207 -11.90 -0.57 -13.02
CA ASP A 207 -12.04 -1.21 -11.71
C ASP A 207 -11.06 -2.37 -11.60
N ILE A 208 -9.80 -2.05 -11.35
CA ILE A 208 -8.72 -3.04 -11.28
C ILE A 208 -8.38 -3.27 -9.81
N LYS A 209 -8.81 -4.41 -9.27
CA LYS A 209 -8.42 -4.84 -7.92
C LYS A 209 -7.07 -5.54 -7.98
N ALA A 210 -6.26 -5.32 -6.96
CA ALA A 210 -4.94 -5.93 -6.84
C ALA A 210 -4.77 -6.60 -5.47
N MET A 211 -3.87 -7.58 -5.41
CA MET A 211 -3.28 -7.99 -4.15
C MET A 211 -2.11 -7.06 -3.84
N GLY A 212 -2.19 -6.33 -2.73
CA GLY A 212 -1.19 -5.36 -2.30
C GLY A 212 -0.19 -5.93 -1.30
N TYR A 213 1.06 -5.49 -1.37
CA TYR A 213 2.13 -5.81 -0.43
C TYR A 213 2.80 -4.54 0.04
N ILE A 214 2.99 -4.40 1.35
CA ILE A 214 3.72 -3.29 1.96
C ILE A 214 4.89 -3.89 2.74
N LEU A 215 6.11 -3.52 2.34
CA LEU A 215 7.34 -3.93 2.99
C LEU A 215 8.16 -2.69 3.37
N VAL A 216 9.02 -2.82 4.37
CA VAL A 216 9.85 -1.72 4.89
C VAL A 216 11.31 -2.12 5.02
N GLN A 217 12.21 -1.14 4.88
CA GLN A 217 13.66 -1.25 5.00
C GLN A 217 14.25 -0.04 5.73
#